data_AF-A0A3M7P5N8-F1
#
_entry.id   AF-A0A3M7P5N8-F1
#
_cell.length_a   1.000
_cell.length_b   1.000
_cell.length_c   1.000
_cell.angle_alpha   90.00
_cell.angle_beta   90.00
_cell.angle_gamma   90.00
#
_symmetry.space_group_name_H-M   'P 1'
#
loop_
_entity.id
_entity.type
_entity.pdbx_description
1 polymer ?
#
loop_
_entity_poly.entity_id
_entity_poly.type
_entity_poly.pdbx_seq_one_letter_code
_entity_poly.pdbx_strand_id
1 'polypeptide(L)'
;IYYKHFIFSWYAKSHHKEVNEVKIEKIKCLLHYFDRIINKDEKEIGNITFCRFSHDFDIQTIGNSENKIRFPSISNEKSIEECNGKLQVDFANKYIGGGVLNSGCVQEEIRFLMCPELIVSMLFMEPMANNECIIIRGSEQFSTYSGYAWSFKWSGNFEDNIQKDKCGRKMTDVLAIDALYYQDSKIQYKKKFIDREITKAYIGFSSGAKQMPIASGNWGCGVFNGDIQLKFIIQLIAASQAERDLHYCTFHDEKIKNILNEMIDVLKSKNFTVSSLYKCLIQFCSQDQKSLREFIKKQ
;
A
#
# COMPACT_ATOMS: atom_id res chain seq x y z
N ILE A 1 2.46 19.64 -13.92
CA ILE A 1 2.52 20.89 -13.12
C ILE A 1 1.25 21.10 -12.29
N TYR A 2 0.04 20.90 -12.83
CA TYR A 2 -1.22 21.01 -12.05
C TYR A 2 -1.36 20.06 -10.83
N TYR A 3 -0.82 18.84 -10.90
CA TYR A 3 -0.89 17.87 -9.79
C TYR A 3 -0.09 18.28 -8.54
N LYS A 4 1.01 19.02 -8.72
CA LYS A 4 1.81 19.54 -7.59
C LYS A 4 1.02 20.62 -6.83
N HIS A 5 0.13 21.35 -7.48
CA HIS A 5 -0.56 22.48 -6.83
C HIS A 5 -1.80 22.09 -6.04
N PHE A 6 -2.52 21.02 -6.38
CA PHE A 6 -3.78 20.71 -5.69
C PHE A 6 -3.58 20.03 -4.34
N ILE A 7 -2.68 19.03 -4.26
CA ILE A 7 -2.29 18.41 -2.98
C ILE A 7 -1.64 19.46 -2.07
N PHE A 8 -0.76 20.32 -2.61
CA PHE A 8 -0.17 21.41 -1.83
C PHE A 8 -1.18 22.49 -1.41
N SER A 9 -2.15 22.86 -2.26
CA SER A 9 -3.10 23.95 -1.96
C SER A 9 -4.14 23.57 -0.91
N TRP A 10 -4.56 22.30 -0.83
CA TRP A 10 -5.46 21.86 0.24
C TRP A 10 -4.70 21.69 1.57
N TYR A 11 -3.44 21.22 1.52
CA TYR A 11 -2.59 21.03 2.69
C TYR A 11 -2.03 22.34 3.29
N ALA A 12 -1.78 23.36 2.47
CA ALA A 12 -1.07 24.57 2.91
C ALA A 12 -1.97 25.74 3.35
N LYS A 13 -3.26 25.77 2.96
CA LYS A 13 -4.08 27.00 3.09
C LYS A 13 -4.69 27.26 4.47
N SER A 14 -4.54 26.35 5.45
CA SER A 14 -5.22 26.52 6.75
C SER A 14 -4.38 26.22 8.00
N HIS A 15 -3.14 25.71 7.91
CA HIS A 15 -2.44 25.17 9.08
C HIS A 15 -0.91 25.40 9.08
N HIS A 16 -0.45 26.64 8.86
CA HIS A 16 0.99 26.96 8.80
C HIS A 16 1.79 26.52 10.04
N LYS A 17 1.19 26.56 11.24
CA LYS A 17 1.84 26.16 12.49
C LYS A 17 2.02 24.64 12.59
N GLU A 18 0.97 23.87 12.32
CA GLU A 18 1.00 22.40 12.37
C GLU A 18 1.91 21.80 11.28
N VAL A 19 1.96 22.42 10.09
CA VAL A 19 2.89 22.02 9.03
C VAL A 19 4.35 22.18 9.48
N ASN A 20 4.67 23.19 10.28
CA ASN A 20 6.01 23.36 10.83
C ASN A 20 6.30 22.34 11.94
N GLU A 21 5.31 22.00 12.77
CA GLU A 21 5.46 20.96 13.81
C GLU A 21 5.74 19.58 13.20
N VAL A 22 4.96 19.16 12.19
CA VAL A 22 5.22 17.88 11.49
C VAL A 22 6.62 17.87 10.87
N LYS A 23 7.07 18.97 10.25
CA LYS A 23 8.43 19.03 9.69
C LYS A 23 9.51 18.82 10.75
N ILE A 24 9.33 19.36 11.96
CA ILE A 24 10.26 19.13 13.07
C ILE A 24 10.30 17.63 13.41
N GLU A 25 9.17 16.96 13.49
CA GLU A 25 9.10 15.52 13.77
C GLU A 25 9.75 14.68 12.66
N LYS A 26 9.58 15.07 11.38
CA LYS A 26 10.28 14.44 10.25
C LYS A 26 11.79 14.60 10.36
N ILE A 27 12.27 15.79 10.70
CA ILE A 27 13.71 16.07 10.91
C ILE A 27 14.26 15.22 12.06
N LYS A 28 13.52 15.04 13.16
CA LYS A 28 13.95 14.14 14.26
C LYS A 28 14.20 12.72 13.78
N CYS A 29 13.31 12.17 12.94
CA CYS A 29 13.49 10.82 12.37
C CYS A 29 14.79 10.72 11.56
N LEU A 30 15.05 11.71 10.68
CA LEU A 30 16.23 11.72 9.81
C LEU A 30 17.53 11.94 10.59
N LEU A 31 17.54 12.88 11.55
CA LEU A 31 18.70 13.11 12.41
C LEU A 31 19.03 11.87 13.25
N HIS A 32 18.00 11.21 13.79
CA HIS A 32 18.16 9.96 14.52
C HIS A 32 18.76 8.85 13.64
N TYR A 33 18.30 8.71 12.40
CA TYR A 33 18.89 7.76 11.44
C TYR A 33 20.37 8.05 11.17
N PHE A 34 20.73 9.30 10.88
CA PHE A 34 22.13 9.65 10.62
C PHE A 34 23.01 9.42 11.84
N ASP A 35 22.55 9.80 13.03
CA ASP A 35 23.25 9.52 14.29
C ASP A 35 23.47 8.01 14.48
N ARG A 36 22.44 7.19 14.25
CA ARG A 36 22.56 5.74 14.36
C ARG A 36 23.50 5.11 13.34
N ILE A 37 23.49 5.57 12.08
CA ILE A 37 24.35 5.01 11.04
C ILE A 37 25.83 5.38 11.26
N ILE A 38 26.12 6.61 11.67
CA ILE A 38 27.49 7.06 11.91
C ILE A 38 28.15 6.28 13.06
N ASN A 39 27.36 5.86 14.05
CA ASN A 39 27.83 5.12 15.21
C ASN A 39 27.70 3.59 15.09
N LYS A 40 27.27 3.07 13.93
CA LYS A 40 27.02 1.64 13.73
C LYS A 40 28.31 0.88 13.41
N ASP A 41 28.49 -0.32 13.99
CA ASP A 41 29.59 -1.21 13.61
C ASP A 41 29.43 -1.66 12.15
N GLU A 42 30.51 -1.65 11.37
CA GLU A 42 30.52 -2.08 9.97
C GLU A 42 29.93 -3.49 9.77
N LYS A 43 30.10 -4.39 10.74
CA LYS A 43 29.54 -5.75 10.71
C LYS A 43 28.02 -5.77 10.82
N GLU A 44 27.43 -4.73 11.41
CA GLU A 44 26.00 -4.57 11.52
C GLU A 44 25.37 -3.92 10.28
N ILE A 45 26.18 -3.36 9.37
CA ILE A 45 25.70 -2.80 8.11
C ILE A 45 25.16 -3.94 7.23
N GLY A 46 24.00 -3.71 6.63
CA GLY A 46 23.33 -4.66 5.75
C GLY A 46 23.36 -4.20 4.29
N ASN A 47 22.80 -5.02 3.42
CA ASN A 47 22.56 -4.66 2.03
C ASN A 47 21.09 -4.26 1.82
N ILE A 48 20.86 -3.40 0.84
CA ILE A 48 19.51 -3.04 0.37
C ILE A 48 19.46 -3.33 -1.14
N THR A 49 18.36 -3.93 -1.59
CA THR A 49 18.12 -4.19 -3.03
C THR A 49 16.92 -3.40 -3.49
N PHE A 50 17.08 -2.62 -4.56
CA PHE A 50 16.00 -1.90 -5.22
C PHE A 50 15.68 -2.57 -6.55
N CYS A 51 14.44 -3.04 -6.70
CA CYS A 51 13.98 -3.71 -7.90
C CYS A 51 12.81 -2.92 -8.51
N ARG A 52 12.91 -2.60 -9.79
CA ARG A 52 11.78 -2.12 -10.60
C ARG A 52 11.26 -3.27 -11.44
N PHE A 53 9.98 -3.58 -11.32
CA PHE A 53 9.32 -4.60 -12.14
C PHE A 53 8.41 -3.92 -13.14
N SER A 54 8.49 -4.37 -14.39
CA SER A 54 7.55 -4.01 -15.45
C SER A 54 7.01 -5.30 -16.03
N HIS A 55 5.69 -5.39 -16.17
CA HIS A 55 5.06 -6.59 -16.70
C HIS A 55 3.88 -6.23 -17.60
N ASP A 56 3.95 -6.66 -18.85
CA ASP A 56 2.86 -6.51 -19.81
C ASP A 56 1.77 -7.54 -19.52
N PHE A 57 0.89 -7.16 -18.60
CA PHE A 57 -0.24 -7.96 -18.17
C PHE A 57 -1.48 -7.69 -19.03
N ASP A 58 -2.01 -8.72 -19.67
CA ASP A 58 -3.31 -8.65 -20.33
C ASP A 58 -4.44 -8.86 -19.30
N ILE A 59 -5.22 -7.80 -19.05
CA ILE A 59 -6.37 -7.83 -18.14
C ILE A 59 -7.44 -8.87 -18.53
N GLN A 60 -7.48 -9.32 -19.80
CA GLN A 60 -8.39 -10.39 -20.21
C GLN A 60 -8.12 -11.72 -19.50
N THR A 61 -6.89 -11.94 -19.02
CA THR A 61 -6.55 -13.11 -18.21
C THR A 61 -7.37 -13.17 -16.92
N ILE A 62 -7.65 -12.03 -16.27
CA ILE A 62 -8.60 -11.96 -15.13
C ILE A 62 -9.99 -12.37 -15.58
N GLY A 63 -10.44 -11.87 -16.73
CA GLY A 63 -11.74 -12.14 -17.32
C GLY A 63 -11.99 -13.63 -17.62
N ASN A 64 -10.93 -14.42 -17.80
CA ASN A 64 -10.99 -15.84 -18.13
C ASN A 64 -10.43 -16.77 -17.03
N SER A 65 -10.00 -16.21 -15.89
CA SER A 65 -9.35 -16.97 -14.82
C SER A 65 -10.29 -17.93 -14.09
N GLU A 66 -9.85 -19.18 -13.96
CA GLU A 66 -10.50 -20.22 -13.17
C GLU A 66 -10.01 -20.26 -11.71
N ASN A 67 -9.04 -19.42 -11.35
CA ASN A 67 -8.49 -19.38 -10.00
C ASN A 67 -9.60 -19.11 -8.97
N LYS A 68 -9.57 -19.86 -7.87
CA LYS A 68 -10.49 -19.64 -6.75
C LYS A 68 -10.07 -18.41 -5.95
N ILE A 69 -11.06 -17.75 -5.35
CA ILE A 69 -10.80 -16.65 -4.44
C ILE A 69 -10.05 -17.16 -3.20
N ARG A 70 -8.90 -16.57 -2.90
CA ARG A 70 -8.14 -16.79 -1.66
C ARG A 70 -8.59 -15.79 -0.62
N PHE A 71 -9.38 -16.24 0.35
CA PHE A 71 -9.95 -15.34 1.36
C PHE A 71 -8.86 -14.74 2.26
N PRO A 72 -8.87 -13.41 2.47
CA PRO A 72 -7.84 -12.74 3.23
C PRO A 72 -8.07 -12.90 4.74
N SER A 73 -7.01 -12.77 5.52
CA SER A 73 -7.13 -12.50 6.96
C SER A 73 -7.26 -11.00 7.19
N ILE A 74 -8.25 -10.56 7.97
CA ILE A 74 -8.44 -9.14 8.33
C ILE A 74 -7.91 -8.90 9.74
N SER A 75 -7.07 -7.87 9.92
CA SER A 75 -6.57 -7.45 11.23
C SER A 75 -6.77 -5.95 11.42
N ASN A 76 -7.19 -5.55 12.62
CA ASN A 76 -7.19 -4.16 13.06
C ASN A 76 -6.16 -3.90 14.17
N GLU A 77 -5.37 -4.90 14.55
CA GLU A 77 -4.42 -4.78 15.66
C GLU A 77 -3.04 -4.33 15.19
N LYS A 78 -2.67 -4.66 13.95
CA LYS A 78 -1.34 -4.42 13.40
C LYS A 78 -1.37 -3.46 12.23
N SER A 79 -0.40 -2.55 12.21
CA SER A 79 -0.03 -1.79 11.03
C SER A 79 0.75 -2.67 10.04
N ILE A 80 0.90 -2.20 8.80
CA ILE A 80 1.53 -2.99 7.73
C ILE A 80 3.00 -3.25 8.04
N GLU A 81 3.70 -2.27 8.61
CA GLU A 81 5.10 -2.36 9.02
C GLU A 81 5.36 -3.40 10.11
N GLU A 82 4.37 -3.70 10.94
CA GLU A 82 4.47 -4.71 12.01
C GLU A 82 4.23 -6.14 11.49
N CYS A 83 3.89 -6.28 10.21
CA CYS A 83 3.66 -7.56 9.56
C CYS A 83 4.96 -8.18 9.06
N ASN A 84 5.82 -8.61 9.99
CA ASN A 84 7.10 -9.26 9.68
C ASN A 84 6.92 -10.52 8.81
N GLY A 85 7.88 -10.77 7.92
CA GLY A 85 7.87 -11.92 7.01
C GLY A 85 6.80 -11.87 5.92
N LYS A 86 6.23 -10.69 5.64
CA LYS A 86 5.26 -10.45 4.56
C LYS A 86 5.80 -9.41 3.57
N LEU A 87 5.25 -9.39 2.37
CA LEU A 87 5.47 -8.31 1.40
C LEU A 87 4.61 -7.11 1.83
N GLN A 88 5.25 -6.10 2.40
CA GLN A 88 4.60 -4.96 3.04
C GLN A 88 4.27 -3.89 1.99
N VAL A 89 2.99 -3.64 1.75
CA VAL A 89 2.56 -2.70 0.72
C VAL A 89 2.74 -1.26 1.20
N ASP A 90 3.49 -0.50 0.43
CA ASP A 90 3.55 0.95 0.46
C ASP A 90 2.48 1.52 -0.48
N PHE A 91 1.59 2.35 0.07
CA PHE A 91 0.51 3.04 -0.64
C PHE A 91 1.09 4.25 -1.37
N ALA A 92 1.95 3.94 -2.34
CA ALA A 92 2.87 4.87 -2.92
C ALA A 92 2.19 5.97 -3.76
N ASN A 93 2.90 7.06 -3.93
CA ASN A 93 2.74 7.92 -5.09
C ASN A 93 3.48 7.31 -6.28
N LYS A 94 3.04 7.61 -7.52
CA LYS A 94 3.78 7.16 -8.71
C LYS A 94 5.22 7.68 -8.73
N TYR A 95 5.48 8.83 -8.11
CA TYR A 95 6.81 9.29 -7.74
C TYR A 95 7.13 8.71 -6.36
N ILE A 96 7.92 7.65 -6.31
CA ILE A 96 8.24 6.93 -5.07
C ILE A 96 8.67 7.89 -3.94
N GLY A 97 8.20 7.63 -2.71
CA GLY A 97 8.45 8.46 -1.53
C GLY A 97 7.57 9.72 -1.45
N GLY A 98 6.75 9.98 -2.47
CA GLY A 98 5.72 11.01 -2.45
C GLY A 98 6.18 12.37 -1.93
N GLY A 99 5.58 12.81 -0.83
CA GLY A 99 5.87 14.07 -0.17
C GLY A 99 6.87 13.98 0.98
N VAL A 100 7.69 12.92 1.09
CA VAL A 100 8.53 12.68 2.30
C VAL A 100 9.54 13.80 2.55
N LEU A 101 10.07 14.44 1.51
CA LEU A 101 10.95 15.61 1.66
C LEU A 101 10.20 16.96 1.68
N ASN A 102 8.87 16.92 1.64
CA ASN A 102 7.97 18.07 1.63
C ASN A 102 6.95 17.98 2.78
N SER A 103 5.68 18.30 2.52
CA SER A 103 4.59 18.32 3.50
C SER A 103 3.85 16.99 3.66
N GLY A 104 4.14 15.97 2.85
CA GLY A 104 3.46 14.67 2.96
C GLY A 104 3.81 13.98 4.28
N CYS A 105 2.81 13.36 4.92
CA CYS A 105 2.97 12.66 6.19
C CYS A 105 1.86 11.61 6.38
N VAL A 106 1.56 10.85 5.33
CA VAL A 106 0.62 9.74 5.38
C VAL A 106 1.41 8.43 5.31
N GLN A 107 0.77 7.30 4.99
CA GLN A 107 1.37 5.98 5.09
C GLN A 107 2.74 5.84 4.36
N GLU A 108 2.87 6.32 3.11
CA GLU A 108 4.13 6.26 2.36
C GLU A 108 5.23 7.09 3.04
N GLU A 109 4.97 8.37 3.35
CA GLU A 109 6.01 9.22 3.94
C GLU A 109 6.41 8.77 5.35
N ILE A 110 5.45 8.30 6.15
CA ILE A 110 5.75 7.74 7.49
C ILE A 110 6.65 6.52 7.33
N ARG A 111 6.36 5.62 6.38
CA ARG A 111 7.21 4.46 6.13
C ARG A 111 8.63 4.86 5.73
N PHE A 112 8.78 5.86 4.88
CA PHE A 112 10.09 6.39 4.48
C PHE A 112 10.82 7.12 5.60
N LEU A 113 10.13 7.63 6.62
CA LEU A 113 10.78 8.24 7.80
C LEU A 113 11.20 7.18 8.83
N MET A 114 10.41 6.11 8.98
CA MET A 114 10.77 5.00 9.87
C MET A 114 11.90 4.15 9.28
N CYS A 115 11.97 4.07 7.95
CA CYS A 115 13.04 3.41 7.19
C CYS A 115 13.70 4.39 6.19
N PRO A 116 14.56 5.34 6.64
CA PRO A 116 15.13 6.39 5.78
C PRO A 116 15.96 5.90 4.61
N GLU A 117 16.45 4.67 4.66
CA GLU A 117 17.09 3.97 3.55
C GLU A 117 16.20 3.89 2.29
N LEU A 118 14.87 3.92 2.44
CA LEU A 118 13.94 3.95 1.30
C LEU A 118 14.05 5.26 0.51
N ILE A 119 14.45 6.37 1.13
CA ILE A 119 14.51 7.71 0.51
C ILE A 119 15.51 7.74 -0.65
N VAL A 120 16.58 6.94 -0.62
CA VAL A 120 17.56 6.89 -1.72
C VAL A 120 16.93 6.44 -3.04
N SER A 121 15.81 5.69 -3.00
CA SER A 121 15.07 5.33 -4.22
C SER A 121 14.59 6.55 -5.01
N MET A 122 14.31 7.67 -4.34
CA MET A 122 13.88 8.91 -4.98
C MET A 122 14.95 9.53 -5.88
N LEU A 123 16.22 9.16 -5.69
CA LEU A 123 17.34 9.69 -6.46
C LEU A 123 17.40 9.10 -7.88
N PHE A 124 17.00 7.85 -8.06
CA PHE A 124 17.26 7.10 -9.29
C PHE A 124 16.06 6.32 -9.85
N MET A 125 14.92 6.26 -9.14
CA MET A 125 13.71 5.61 -9.65
C MET A 125 12.77 6.62 -10.32
N GLU A 126 12.59 6.46 -11.63
CA GLU A 126 11.62 7.24 -12.40
C GLU A 126 10.16 7.00 -11.97
N PRO A 127 9.20 7.85 -12.35
CA PRO A 127 7.80 7.66 -12.00
C PRO A 127 7.27 6.32 -12.52
N MET A 128 6.54 5.57 -11.70
CA MET A 128 5.96 4.28 -12.09
C MET A 128 4.90 4.46 -13.18
N ALA A 129 5.00 3.69 -14.26
CA ALA A 129 3.94 3.52 -15.25
C ALA A 129 2.84 2.60 -14.70
N ASN A 130 1.71 2.50 -15.41
CA ASN A 130 0.57 1.68 -14.97
C ASN A 130 0.91 0.18 -14.83
N ASN A 131 1.89 -0.30 -15.59
CA ASN A 131 2.35 -1.69 -15.62
C ASN A 131 3.64 -1.92 -14.80
N GLU A 132 3.94 -1.04 -13.85
CA GLU A 132 5.17 -1.14 -13.05
C GLU A 132 4.92 -1.15 -11.54
N CYS A 133 5.84 -1.75 -10.79
CA CYS A 133 5.94 -1.58 -9.34
C CYS A 133 7.41 -1.51 -8.92
N ILE A 134 7.66 -1.10 -7.67
CA ILE A 134 8.99 -1.10 -7.07
C ILE A 134 8.97 -2.00 -5.83
N ILE A 135 9.98 -2.87 -5.68
CA ILE A 135 10.25 -3.57 -4.43
C ILE A 135 11.58 -3.09 -3.87
N ILE A 136 11.60 -2.72 -2.60
CA ILE A 136 12.81 -2.40 -1.85
C ILE A 136 12.97 -3.45 -0.76
N ARG A 137 14.10 -4.17 -0.77
CA ARG A 137 14.39 -5.26 0.16
C ARG A 137 15.55 -4.89 1.07
N GLY A 138 15.45 -5.25 2.34
CA GLY A 138 16.55 -5.09 3.27
C GLY A 138 16.54 -3.82 4.10
N SER A 139 15.49 -3.00 3.99
CA SER A 139 15.38 -1.76 4.76
C SER A 139 15.27 -2.03 6.25
N GLU A 140 16.04 -1.31 7.05
CA GLU A 140 15.96 -1.31 8.52
C GLU A 140 14.98 -0.22 9.01
N GLN A 141 14.23 -0.53 10.06
CA GLN A 141 13.48 0.47 10.81
C GLN A 141 14.36 1.09 11.90
N PHE A 142 14.44 2.41 11.93
CA PHE A 142 15.29 3.13 12.89
C PHE A 142 14.49 3.82 13.98
N SER A 143 13.23 4.18 13.73
CA SER A 143 12.45 4.98 14.67
C SER A 143 11.09 4.36 14.95
N THR A 144 10.53 4.74 16.10
CA THR A 144 9.12 4.56 16.42
C THR A 144 8.38 5.89 16.25
N TYR A 145 7.07 5.82 16.07
CA TYR A 145 6.23 6.99 15.90
C TYR A 145 4.87 6.78 16.55
N SER A 146 4.14 7.88 16.70
CA SER A 146 2.73 7.90 17.05
C SER A 146 2.00 8.93 16.20
N GLY A 147 0.68 8.82 16.15
CA GLY A 147 -0.15 9.70 15.34
C GLY A 147 0.00 9.47 13.83
N TYR A 148 -0.73 10.26 13.07
CA TYR A 148 -0.82 10.17 11.61
C TYR A 148 -1.12 11.54 11.01
N ALA A 149 -0.62 11.83 9.80
CA ALA A 149 -0.77 13.14 9.16
C ALA A 149 -0.30 14.29 10.08
N TRP A 150 -1.18 15.26 10.36
CA TRP A 150 -0.87 16.43 11.18
C TRP A 150 -0.56 16.09 12.65
N SER A 151 -0.96 14.91 13.12
CA SER A 151 -0.70 14.43 14.49
C SER A 151 0.58 13.59 14.63
N PHE A 152 1.32 13.40 13.54
CA PHE A 152 2.53 12.58 13.52
C PHE A 152 3.59 13.10 14.50
N LYS A 153 4.15 12.19 15.30
CA LYS A 153 5.22 12.48 16.25
C LYS A 153 6.26 11.37 16.27
N TRP A 154 7.53 11.75 16.22
CA TRP A 154 8.63 10.83 16.47
C TRP A 154 8.61 10.42 17.94
N SER A 155 8.70 9.11 18.20
CA SER A 155 8.49 8.54 19.54
C SER A 155 9.72 7.86 20.12
N GLY A 156 10.82 7.77 19.37
CA GLY A 156 12.10 7.26 19.88
C GLY A 156 12.84 6.35 18.91
N ASN A 157 13.92 5.75 19.42
CA ASN A 157 14.67 4.70 18.74
C ASN A 157 13.81 3.45 18.55
N PHE A 158 14.04 2.73 17.45
CA PHE A 158 13.59 1.37 17.24
C PHE A 158 14.79 0.46 17.02
N GLU A 159 14.92 -0.56 17.85
CA GLU A 159 15.93 -1.61 17.68
C GLU A 159 15.35 -2.71 16.81
N ASP A 160 15.63 -2.62 15.51
CA ASP A 160 15.17 -3.59 14.54
C ASP A 160 15.95 -4.91 14.69
N ASN A 161 15.34 -5.87 15.38
CA ASN A 161 15.87 -7.20 15.60
C ASN A 161 15.50 -8.21 14.49
N ILE A 162 14.96 -7.75 13.36
CA ILE A 162 14.67 -8.61 12.21
C ILE A 162 15.98 -9.24 11.70
N GLN A 163 15.93 -10.53 11.40
CA GLN A 163 17.07 -11.28 10.90
C GLN A 163 17.49 -10.80 9.51
N LYS A 164 18.77 -11.01 9.17
CA LYS A 164 19.29 -10.81 7.82
C LYS A 164 19.20 -12.10 7.02
N ASP A 165 18.95 -11.99 5.72
CA ASP A 165 19.08 -13.09 4.78
C ASP A 165 20.55 -13.39 4.42
N LYS A 166 20.77 -14.37 3.55
CA LYS A 166 22.12 -14.78 3.10
C LYS A 166 22.87 -13.69 2.33
N CYS A 167 22.16 -12.67 1.84
CA CYS A 167 22.74 -11.52 1.16
C CYS A 167 22.97 -10.34 2.12
N GLY A 168 22.81 -10.51 3.43
CA GLY A 168 22.99 -9.45 4.41
C GLY A 168 21.85 -8.43 4.44
N ARG A 169 20.69 -8.73 3.85
CA ARG A 169 19.53 -7.82 3.82
C ARG A 169 18.61 -8.14 4.98
N LYS A 170 18.08 -7.15 5.69
CA LYS A 170 16.98 -7.38 6.64
C LYS A 170 15.82 -8.11 5.93
N MET A 171 15.17 -9.06 6.59
CA MET A 171 14.01 -9.79 6.05
C MET A 171 12.73 -8.93 6.03
N THR A 172 12.85 -7.76 5.39
CA THR A 172 11.82 -6.73 5.23
C THR A 172 11.76 -6.36 3.75
N ASP A 173 10.63 -6.67 3.11
CA ASP A 173 10.37 -6.35 1.72
C ASP A 173 9.21 -5.35 1.65
N VAL A 174 9.48 -4.16 1.10
CA VAL A 174 8.50 -3.10 0.87
C VAL A 174 8.10 -3.09 -0.61
N LEU A 175 6.80 -3.25 -0.90
CA LEU A 175 6.23 -3.19 -2.24
C LEU A 175 5.50 -1.85 -2.44
N ALA A 176 6.05 -0.98 -3.28
CA ALA A 176 5.40 0.25 -3.68
C ALA A 176 4.51 0.05 -4.90
N ILE A 177 3.22 0.34 -4.73
CA ILE A 177 2.23 0.41 -5.81
C ILE A 177 1.38 1.67 -5.68
N ASP A 178 1.28 2.45 -6.75
CA ASP A 178 0.53 3.70 -6.75
C ASP A 178 -0.94 3.52 -7.16
N ALA A 179 -1.87 3.96 -6.33
CA ALA A 179 -3.30 4.03 -6.69
C ALA A 179 -3.60 5.27 -7.54
N LEU A 180 -4.72 5.27 -8.27
CA LEU A 180 -5.19 6.51 -8.90
C LEU A 180 -5.84 7.44 -7.89
N TYR A 181 -5.65 8.74 -8.10
CA TYR A 181 -6.39 9.79 -7.40
C TYR A 181 -7.71 10.09 -8.13
N TYR A 182 -8.82 10.11 -7.38
CA TYR A 182 -10.14 10.39 -7.94
C TYR A 182 -10.70 11.71 -7.40
N GLN A 183 -10.83 12.72 -8.27
CA GLN A 183 -11.52 13.96 -7.90
C GLN A 183 -13.02 13.73 -7.66
N ASP A 184 -13.64 12.91 -8.51
CA ASP A 184 -14.99 12.37 -8.31
C ASP A 184 -14.87 10.88 -7.97
N SER A 185 -15.20 10.50 -6.73
CA SER A 185 -15.10 9.11 -6.32
C SER A 185 -16.03 8.18 -7.12
N LYS A 186 -17.04 8.67 -7.83
CA LYS A 186 -17.91 7.80 -8.66
C LYS A 186 -17.19 7.25 -9.88
N ILE A 187 -16.19 7.96 -10.42
CA ILE A 187 -15.53 7.52 -11.65
C ILE A 187 -14.70 6.25 -11.46
N GLN A 188 -14.26 5.93 -10.24
CA GLN A 188 -13.44 4.74 -9.95
C GLN A 188 -14.13 3.41 -10.30
N TYR A 189 -15.47 3.41 -10.39
CA TYR A 189 -16.26 2.26 -10.78
C TYR A 189 -16.26 2.02 -12.30
N LYS A 190 -15.78 2.95 -13.15
CA LYS A 190 -15.73 2.67 -14.59
C LYS A 190 -14.68 1.58 -14.87
N LYS A 191 -15.01 0.63 -15.75
CA LYS A 191 -14.17 -0.53 -16.12
C LYS A 191 -12.69 -0.18 -16.29
N LYS A 192 -12.37 0.88 -17.06
CA LYS A 192 -10.98 1.30 -17.30
C LYS A 192 -10.16 1.57 -16.03
N PHE A 193 -10.80 2.06 -14.96
CA PHE A 193 -10.12 2.35 -13.71
C PHE A 193 -9.99 1.09 -12.87
N ILE A 194 -11.02 0.24 -12.82
CA ILE A 194 -10.95 -1.08 -12.19
C ILE A 194 -9.84 -1.92 -12.83
N ASP A 195 -9.80 -2.02 -14.15
CA ASP A 195 -8.78 -2.74 -14.91
C ASP A 195 -7.37 -2.25 -14.55
N ARG A 196 -7.18 -0.92 -14.49
CA ARG A 196 -5.90 -0.32 -14.13
C ARG A 196 -5.47 -0.70 -12.72
N GLU A 197 -6.37 -0.58 -11.74
CA GLU A 197 -6.04 -0.84 -10.33
C GLU A 197 -5.81 -2.34 -10.08
N ILE A 198 -6.57 -3.23 -10.75
CA ILE A 198 -6.31 -4.68 -10.73
C ILE A 198 -4.94 -4.98 -11.35
N THR A 199 -4.62 -4.39 -12.50
CA THR A 199 -3.33 -4.57 -13.16
C THR A 199 -2.18 -4.15 -12.25
N LYS A 200 -2.26 -2.95 -11.67
CA LYS A 200 -1.25 -2.41 -10.75
C LYS A 200 -1.05 -3.31 -9.52
N ALA A 201 -2.15 -3.70 -8.87
CA ALA A 201 -2.10 -4.57 -7.70
C ALA A 201 -1.56 -5.96 -8.08
N TYR A 202 -1.98 -6.54 -9.22
CA TYR A 202 -1.50 -7.83 -9.68
C TYR A 202 -0.01 -7.83 -9.98
N ILE A 203 0.51 -6.81 -10.65
CA ILE A 203 1.95 -6.69 -10.94
C ILE A 203 2.75 -6.61 -9.64
N GLY A 204 2.28 -5.79 -8.68
CA GLY A 204 2.87 -5.77 -7.35
C GLY A 204 2.81 -7.14 -6.64
N PHE A 205 1.65 -7.77 -6.62
CA PHE A 205 1.42 -9.01 -5.88
C PHE A 205 2.03 -10.24 -6.56
N SER A 206 2.25 -10.24 -7.86
CA SER A 206 2.98 -11.30 -8.57
C SER A 206 4.49 -11.13 -8.47
N SER A 207 4.96 -9.95 -8.02
CA SER A 207 6.39 -9.68 -7.79
C SER A 207 6.88 -10.22 -6.43
N GLY A 208 8.19 -10.43 -6.30
CA GLY A 208 8.80 -10.96 -5.08
C GLY A 208 8.68 -12.47 -4.91
N ALA A 209 8.93 -12.98 -3.71
CA ALA A 209 8.91 -14.41 -3.42
C ALA A 209 7.47 -14.93 -3.33
N LYS A 210 7.12 -15.92 -4.16
CA LYS A 210 5.74 -16.46 -4.30
C LYS A 210 5.13 -16.92 -2.97
N GLN A 211 5.94 -17.53 -2.10
CA GLN A 211 5.51 -18.09 -0.83
C GLN A 211 5.27 -17.04 0.27
N MET A 212 5.70 -15.80 0.06
CA MET A 212 5.56 -14.74 1.06
C MET A 212 4.14 -14.16 1.00
N PRO A 213 3.37 -14.12 2.11
CA PRO A 213 2.07 -13.45 2.13
C PRO A 213 2.21 -11.95 1.88
N ILE A 214 1.12 -11.30 1.45
CA ILE A 214 1.05 -9.85 1.24
C ILE A 214 0.46 -9.22 2.49
N ALA A 215 1.05 -8.13 2.99
CA ALA A 215 0.47 -7.27 4.02
C ALA A 215 0.05 -5.94 3.37
N SER A 216 -1.24 -5.67 3.31
CA SER A 216 -1.80 -4.46 2.70
C SER A 216 -2.92 -3.89 3.56
N GLY A 217 -3.74 -2.99 3.02
CA GLY A 217 -4.86 -2.37 3.72
C GLY A 217 -5.64 -1.45 2.78
N ASN A 218 -6.04 -0.28 3.30
CA ASN A 218 -6.87 0.72 2.63
C ASN A 218 -6.12 1.50 1.51
N TRP A 219 -5.51 0.77 0.57
CA TRP A 219 -4.71 1.27 -0.54
C TRP A 219 -5.49 2.26 -1.41
N GLY A 220 -5.03 3.51 -1.44
CA GLY A 220 -5.67 4.58 -2.23
C GLY A 220 -6.97 5.13 -1.66
N CYS A 221 -7.38 4.75 -0.44
CA CYS A 221 -8.68 5.16 0.11
C CYS A 221 -8.63 6.43 0.99
N GLY A 222 -7.44 6.94 1.31
CA GLY A 222 -7.27 8.19 2.05
C GLY A 222 -7.30 9.41 1.14
N VAL A 223 -6.16 10.11 1.03
CA VAL A 223 -5.98 11.31 0.18
C VAL A 223 -6.37 11.07 -1.29
N PHE A 224 -6.34 9.81 -1.74
CA PHE A 224 -6.62 9.42 -3.13
C PHE A 224 -8.11 9.15 -3.41
N ASN A 225 -8.96 9.23 -2.39
CA ASN A 225 -10.42 9.22 -2.50
C ASN A 225 -11.00 7.92 -3.13
N GLY A 226 -10.30 6.80 -2.95
CA GLY A 226 -10.79 5.47 -3.30
C GLY A 226 -11.84 4.94 -2.31
N ASP A 227 -12.76 4.13 -2.82
CA ASP A 227 -13.73 3.39 -2.02
C ASP A 227 -13.08 2.14 -1.43
N ILE A 228 -13.21 1.96 -0.10
CA ILE A 228 -12.57 0.88 0.64
C ILE A 228 -13.08 -0.50 0.21
N GLN A 229 -14.38 -0.66 0.01
CA GLN A 229 -14.97 -1.95 -0.36
C GLN A 229 -14.53 -2.35 -1.78
N LEU A 230 -14.52 -1.39 -2.71
CA LEU A 230 -14.03 -1.60 -4.07
C LEU A 230 -12.54 -1.96 -4.07
N LYS A 231 -11.71 -1.19 -3.37
CA LYS A 231 -10.26 -1.43 -3.28
C LYS A 231 -9.94 -2.75 -2.59
N PHE A 232 -10.73 -3.18 -1.62
CA PHE A 232 -10.65 -4.50 -1.02
C PHE A 232 -10.90 -5.61 -2.06
N ILE A 233 -11.98 -5.54 -2.83
CA ILE A 233 -12.28 -6.53 -3.88
C ILE A 233 -11.21 -6.54 -4.98
N ILE A 234 -10.71 -5.37 -5.39
CA ILE A 234 -9.62 -5.26 -6.37
C ILE A 234 -8.37 -5.99 -5.88
N GLN A 235 -7.97 -5.75 -4.63
CA GLN A 235 -6.81 -6.42 -4.04
C GLN A 235 -7.04 -7.92 -3.87
N LEU A 236 -8.26 -8.33 -3.52
CA LEU A 236 -8.64 -9.74 -3.40
C LEU A 236 -8.54 -10.48 -4.75
N ILE A 237 -9.03 -9.86 -5.83
CA ILE A 237 -8.90 -10.37 -7.20
C ILE A 237 -7.41 -10.51 -7.56
N ALA A 238 -6.63 -9.46 -7.36
CA ALA A 238 -5.21 -9.45 -7.71
C ALA A 238 -4.40 -10.49 -6.92
N ALA A 239 -4.64 -10.61 -5.61
CA ALA A 239 -3.94 -11.56 -4.75
C ALA A 239 -4.32 -13.01 -5.06
N SER A 240 -5.61 -13.26 -5.32
CA SER A 240 -6.10 -14.57 -5.75
C SER A 240 -5.52 -14.98 -7.12
N GLN A 241 -5.43 -14.03 -8.05
CA GLN A 241 -4.79 -14.27 -9.35
C GLN A 241 -3.28 -14.55 -9.21
N ALA A 242 -2.60 -13.84 -8.32
CA ALA A 242 -1.19 -14.07 -8.00
C ALA A 242 -0.95 -15.32 -7.14
N GLU A 243 -2.01 -16.02 -6.73
CA GLU A 243 -1.99 -17.19 -5.84
C GLU A 243 -1.30 -16.94 -4.49
N ARG A 244 -1.49 -15.73 -3.94
CA ARG A 244 -0.87 -15.31 -2.67
C ARG A 244 -1.90 -14.97 -1.61
N ASP A 245 -1.56 -15.30 -0.37
CA ASP A 245 -2.36 -14.94 0.79
C ASP A 245 -2.27 -13.43 1.05
N LEU A 246 -3.43 -12.84 1.35
CA LEU A 246 -3.56 -11.42 1.66
C LEU A 246 -3.89 -11.24 3.14
N HIS A 247 -3.04 -10.50 3.84
CA HIS A 247 -3.27 -9.97 5.18
C HIS A 247 -3.68 -8.50 5.04
N TYR A 248 -4.91 -8.18 5.42
CA TYR A 248 -5.48 -6.85 5.25
C TYR A 248 -5.58 -6.12 6.59
N CYS A 249 -4.78 -5.09 6.76
CA CYS A 249 -4.75 -4.21 7.92
C CYS A 249 -5.79 -3.09 7.76
N THR A 250 -6.73 -2.99 8.70
CA THR A 250 -7.78 -1.94 8.68
C THR A 250 -7.40 -0.68 9.45
N PHE A 251 -6.13 -0.57 9.88
CA PHE A 251 -5.58 0.60 10.57
C PHE A 251 -6.38 0.96 11.84
N HIS A 252 -6.55 -0.03 12.72
CA HIS A 252 -7.31 0.07 13.97
C HIS A 252 -8.80 0.44 13.83
N ASP A 253 -9.35 0.40 12.61
CA ASP A 253 -10.77 0.64 12.37
C ASP A 253 -11.57 -0.67 12.45
N GLU A 254 -12.27 -0.84 13.59
CA GLU A 254 -13.16 -1.99 13.84
C GLU A 254 -14.39 -1.97 12.92
N LYS A 255 -14.88 -0.80 12.51
CA LYS A 255 -16.05 -0.70 11.62
C LYS A 255 -15.70 -1.19 10.23
N ILE A 256 -14.54 -0.79 9.70
CA ILE A 256 -14.04 -1.30 8.41
C ILE A 256 -13.84 -2.81 8.51
N LYS A 257 -13.21 -3.30 9.58
CA LYS A 257 -13.03 -4.76 9.80
C LYS A 257 -14.35 -5.51 9.75
N ASN A 258 -15.38 -5.05 10.44
CA ASN A 258 -16.69 -5.68 10.45
C ASN A 258 -17.35 -5.68 9.07
N ILE A 259 -17.32 -4.54 8.36
CA ILE A 259 -17.86 -4.42 7.00
C ILE A 259 -17.15 -5.40 6.05
N LEU A 260 -15.82 -5.50 6.11
CA LEU A 260 -15.05 -6.40 5.26
C LEU A 260 -15.26 -7.87 5.61
N ASN A 261 -15.41 -8.21 6.89
CA ASN A 261 -15.76 -9.57 7.32
C ASN A 261 -17.14 -9.99 6.79
N GLU A 262 -18.15 -9.12 6.89
CA GLU A 262 -19.46 -9.37 6.30
C GLU A 262 -19.39 -9.58 4.78
N MET A 263 -18.56 -8.80 4.07
CA MET A 263 -18.31 -9.02 2.64
C MET A 263 -17.65 -10.37 2.35
N ILE A 264 -16.67 -10.78 3.16
CA ILE A 264 -16.00 -12.08 3.04
C ILE A 264 -17.00 -13.22 3.24
N ASP A 265 -17.88 -13.13 4.22
CA ASP A 265 -18.89 -14.17 4.49
C ASP A 265 -19.86 -14.32 3.31
N VAL A 266 -20.28 -13.21 2.71
CA VAL A 266 -21.07 -13.23 1.48
C VAL A 266 -20.29 -13.92 0.34
N LEU A 267 -19.02 -13.55 0.13
CA LEU A 267 -18.20 -14.14 -0.93
C LEU A 267 -17.95 -15.65 -0.73
N LYS A 268 -17.71 -16.09 0.52
CA LYS A 268 -17.56 -17.51 0.88
C LYS A 268 -18.79 -18.33 0.53
N SER A 269 -19.99 -17.75 0.70
CA SER A 269 -21.25 -18.41 0.35
C SER A 269 -21.48 -18.60 -1.16
N LYS A 270 -20.68 -17.95 -2.03
CA LYS A 270 -20.95 -17.85 -3.47
C LYS A 270 -19.96 -18.56 -4.41
N ASN A 271 -18.98 -19.32 -3.91
CA ASN A 271 -18.00 -20.09 -4.71
C ASN A 271 -17.44 -19.35 -5.95
N PHE A 272 -17.18 -18.05 -5.83
CA PHE A 272 -16.65 -17.23 -6.91
C PHE A 272 -15.27 -17.75 -7.37
N THR A 273 -15.02 -17.64 -8.68
CA THR A 273 -13.67 -17.60 -9.25
C THR A 273 -13.23 -16.14 -9.37
N VAL A 274 -11.95 -15.92 -9.65
CA VAL A 274 -11.42 -14.59 -10.01
C VAL A 274 -12.23 -13.98 -11.16
N SER A 275 -12.50 -14.75 -12.22
CA SER A 275 -13.29 -14.28 -13.36
C SER A 275 -14.71 -13.88 -12.98
N SER A 276 -15.43 -14.72 -12.22
CA SER A 276 -16.83 -14.42 -11.89
C SER A 276 -16.97 -13.26 -10.90
N LEU A 277 -16.02 -13.09 -9.96
CA LEU A 277 -16.00 -11.92 -9.08
C LEU A 277 -15.68 -10.63 -9.86
N TYR A 278 -14.70 -10.67 -10.77
CA TYR A 278 -14.39 -9.53 -11.64
C TYR A 278 -15.59 -9.15 -12.53
N LYS A 279 -16.25 -10.14 -13.17
CA LYS A 279 -17.45 -9.89 -13.99
C LYS A 279 -18.60 -9.31 -13.16
N CYS A 280 -18.83 -9.84 -11.95
CA CYS A 280 -19.79 -9.27 -11.00
C CYS A 280 -19.46 -7.81 -10.69
N LEU A 281 -18.19 -7.50 -10.44
CA LEU A 281 -17.76 -6.13 -10.18
C LEU A 281 -18.02 -5.20 -11.39
N ILE A 282 -17.69 -5.63 -12.61
CA ILE A 282 -17.97 -4.86 -13.82
C ILE A 282 -19.48 -4.68 -14.03
N GLN A 283 -20.29 -5.69 -13.74
CA GLN A 283 -21.75 -5.62 -13.84
C GLN A 283 -22.34 -4.64 -12.82
N PHE A 284 -21.87 -4.62 -11.58
CA PHE A 284 -22.27 -3.62 -10.58
C PHE A 284 -22.11 -2.21 -11.14
N CYS A 285 -20.99 -1.97 -11.81
CA CYS A 285 -20.64 -0.65 -12.35
C CYS A 285 -21.49 -0.22 -13.55
N SER A 286 -22.16 -1.17 -14.21
CA SER A 286 -23.11 -0.88 -15.28
C SER A 286 -24.52 -0.55 -14.78
N GLN A 287 -24.79 -0.73 -13.48
CA GLN A 287 -26.09 -0.54 -12.87
C GLN A 287 -26.08 0.61 -11.85
N ASP A 288 -27.20 1.31 -11.68
CA ASP A 288 -27.35 2.38 -10.68
C ASP A 288 -27.63 1.78 -9.28
N GLN A 289 -26.69 0.95 -8.80
CA GLN A 289 -26.78 0.24 -7.51
C GLN A 289 -26.01 1.00 -6.44
N LYS A 290 -26.61 1.14 -5.25
CA LYS A 290 -26.04 1.95 -4.15
C LYS A 290 -25.01 1.23 -3.29
N SER A 291 -24.98 -0.10 -3.30
CA SER A 291 -24.12 -0.90 -2.41
C SER A 291 -23.53 -2.11 -3.11
N LEU A 292 -22.19 -2.14 -3.18
CA LEU A 292 -21.43 -3.24 -3.77
C LEU A 292 -21.67 -4.55 -3.02
N ARG A 293 -21.66 -4.51 -1.68
CA ARG A 293 -21.94 -5.68 -0.84
C ARG A 293 -23.32 -6.28 -1.11
N GLU A 294 -24.36 -5.45 -1.10
CA GLU A 294 -25.73 -5.93 -1.35
C GLU A 294 -25.90 -6.44 -2.79
N PHE A 295 -25.17 -5.87 -3.74
CA PHE A 295 -25.15 -6.36 -5.12
C PHE A 295 -24.52 -7.74 -5.23
N ILE A 296 -23.35 -7.96 -4.62
CA ILE A 296 -22.66 -9.26 -4.60
C ILE A 296 -23.56 -10.32 -3.93
N LYS A 297 -24.25 -9.96 -2.85
CA LYS A 297 -25.17 -10.87 -2.14
C LYS A 297 -26.32 -11.39 -3.03
N LYS A 298 -26.75 -10.61 -4.02
CA LYS A 298 -27.85 -10.93 -4.94
C LYS A 298 -27.45 -11.77 -6.15
N GLN A 299 -26.16 -11.86 -6.49
CA GLN A 299 -25.66 -12.74 -7.57
C GLN A 299 -25.72 -14.19 -7.13
#